data_AF-A0A7K2X3G4-F1
#
_entry.id   AF-A0A7K2X3G4-F1
#
_cell.length_a   1.000
_cell.length_b   1.000
_cell.length_c   1.000
_cell.angle_alpha   90.00
_cell.angle_beta   90.00
_cell.angle_gamma   90.00
#
_symmetry.space_group_name_H-M   'P 1'
#
loop_
_entity.id
_entity.type
_entity.pdbx_description
1 polymer ?
#
loop_
_entity_poly.entity_id
_entity_poly.type
_entity_poly.pdbx_seq_one_letter_code
_entity_poly.pdbx_strand_id
1 'polypeptide(L)'
;MTYEIPVTQARAELADLINRVVYGGERVVVTRHGKPLVALVSAADLDVLEAAAQPEEERVIRSVSGFHSVDSAPGEQGRFGLAARHREPGAP
;
A
#
# COMPACT_ATOMS: atom_id res chain seq x y z
N MET A 1 1.30 -16.65 8.44
CA MET A 1 0.93 -16.15 9.78
C MET A 1 2.10 -15.33 10.31
N THR A 2 1.82 -14.21 10.98
CA THR A 2 2.86 -13.33 11.55
C THR A 2 2.85 -13.46 13.06
N TYR A 3 3.98 -13.81 13.67
CA TYR A 3 4.10 -13.87 15.13
C TYR A 3 5.32 -13.08 15.61
N GLU A 4 5.25 -12.65 16.87
CA GLU A 4 6.26 -11.83 17.51
C GLU A 4 7.15 -12.66 18.42
N ILE A 5 8.45 -12.40 18.40
CA ILE A 5 9.44 -13.06 19.26
C ILE A 5 10.42 -12.03 19.82
N PRO A 6 10.72 -12.04 21.13
CA PRO A 6 11.72 -11.14 21.69
C PRO A 6 13.13 -11.46 21.14
N VAL A 7 13.95 -10.43 20.97
CA VAL A 7 15.31 -10.52 20.40
C VAL A 7 16.21 -11.53 21.10
N THR A 8 16.03 -11.72 22.41
CA THR A 8 16.80 -12.69 23.20
C THR A 8 16.50 -14.12 22.77
N GLN A 9 15.21 -14.44 22.54
CA GLN A 9 14.79 -15.77 22.08
C GLN A 9 15.13 -15.97 20.59
N ALA A 10 14.93 -14.93 19.76
CA ALA A 10 15.28 -14.98 18.34
C ALA A 10 16.76 -15.31 18.10
N ARG A 11 17.65 -14.84 18.98
CA ARG A 11 19.09 -15.15 18.92
C ARG A 11 19.38 -16.62 19.26
N ALA A 12 18.68 -17.19 20.24
CA ALA A 12 18.89 -18.56 20.69
C ALA A 12 18.40 -19.58 19.66
N GLU A 13 17.30 -19.27 18.97
CA GLU A 13 16.59 -20.18 18.06
C GLU A 13 16.71 -19.76 16.58
N LEU A 14 17.76 -19.00 16.23
CA LEU A 14 17.88 -18.37 14.91
C LEU A 14 17.81 -19.39 13.77
N ALA A 15 18.46 -20.55 13.92
CA ALA A 15 18.48 -21.60 12.91
C ALA A 15 17.07 -22.16 12.64
N ASP A 16 16.29 -22.42 13.69
CA ASP A 16 14.92 -22.90 13.58
C ASP A 16 14.00 -21.86 12.93
N LEU A 17 14.15 -20.59 13.31
CA LEU A 17 13.40 -19.49 12.70
C LEU A 17 13.70 -19.37 11.20
N ILE A 18 14.96 -19.49 10.79
CA ILE A 18 15.33 -19.46 9.36
C ILE A 18 14.66 -20.61 8.61
N ASN A 19 14.75 -21.84 9.12
CA ASN A 19 14.14 -23.00 8.46
C ASN A 19 12.62 -22.85 8.35
N ARG A 20 11.95 -22.32 9.37
CA ARG A 20 10.50 -22.07 9.35
C ARG A 20 10.11 -20.96 8.38
N VAL A 21 10.90 -19.91 8.26
CA VAL A 21 10.65 -18.82 7.31
C VAL A 21 10.87 -19.29 5.87
N VAL A 22 11.93 -20.04 5.61
CA VAL A 22 12.28 -20.53 4.27
C VAL A 22 11.33 -21.61 3.78
N TYR A 23 11.05 -22.62 4.62
CA TYR A 23 10.28 -23.80 4.20
C TYR A 23 8.81 -23.78 4.65
N GLY A 24 8.50 -23.08 5.74
CA GLY A 24 7.14 -22.95 6.27
C GLY A 24 6.37 -21.75 5.74
N GLY A 25 7.01 -20.83 5.02
CA GLY A 25 6.38 -19.60 4.53
C GLY A 25 5.89 -18.68 5.67
N GLU A 26 6.47 -18.84 6.86
CA GLU A 26 6.12 -18.03 8.03
C GLU A 26 6.84 -16.67 8.00
N ARG A 27 6.21 -15.64 8.57
CA ARG A 27 6.82 -14.30 8.73
C ARG A 27 6.98 -14.02 10.21
N VAL A 28 8.17 -13.62 10.63
CA VAL A 28 8.50 -13.48 12.06
C VAL A 28 8.90 -12.05 12.36
N VAL A 29 8.28 -11.43 13.36
CA VAL A 29 8.64 -10.08 13.82
C VAL A 29 9.46 -10.19 15.09
N VAL A 30 10.71 -9.76 15.03
CA VAL A 30 11.60 -9.68 16.18
C VAL A 30 11.33 -8.38 16.92
N THR A 31 11.00 -8.49 18.20
CA THR A 31 10.71 -7.34 19.06
C THR A 31 11.80 -7.10 20.09
N ARG A 32 11.97 -5.84 20.49
CA ARG A 32 12.77 -5.45 21.65
C ARG A 32 11.89 -4.62 22.58
N HIS A 33 11.73 -5.07 23.82
CA HIS A 33 10.82 -4.44 24.80
C HIS A 33 9.39 -4.23 24.25
N GLY A 34 8.88 -5.21 23.50
CA GLY A 34 7.53 -5.15 22.89
C GLY A 34 7.41 -4.23 21.68
N LYS A 35 8.50 -3.62 21.20
CA LYS A 35 8.51 -2.82 19.97
C LYS A 35 9.06 -3.65 18.81
N PRO A 36 8.41 -3.67 17.64
CA PRO A 36 8.93 -4.34 16.46
C PRO A 36 10.23 -3.68 16.00
N LEU A 37 11.26 -4.50 15.74
CA LEU A 37 12.59 -4.03 15.33
C LEU A 37 12.98 -4.54 13.95
N VAL A 38 12.82 -5.84 13.71
CA VAL A 38 13.20 -6.51 12.45
C VAL A 38 12.12 -7.52 12.09
N ALA A 39 11.89 -7.76 10.80
CA ALA A 39 11.08 -8.88 10.34
C ALA A 39 11.94 -9.86 9.54
N LEU A 40 11.80 -11.16 9.80
CA LEU A 40 12.34 -12.22 8.96
C LEU A 40 11.25 -12.67 7.97
N VAL A 41 11.62 -12.65 6.70
CA VAL A 41 10.80 -13.10 5.56
C VAL A 41 11.66 -13.97 4.65
N SER A 42 11.03 -14.78 3.80
CA SER A 42 11.74 -15.57 2.80
C SER A 42 12.34 -14.65 1.74
N ALA A 43 13.36 -15.14 1.01
CA ALA A 43 13.96 -14.39 -0.09
C ALA A 43 12.92 -14.02 -1.16
N ALA A 44 12.02 -14.95 -1.50
CA ALA A 44 10.95 -14.69 -2.47
C ALA A 44 9.98 -13.60 -2.00
N ASP A 45 9.65 -13.56 -0.71
CA ASP A 45 8.82 -12.50 -0.15
C ASP A 45 9.56 -11.14 -0.14
N LEU A 46 10.87 -11.16 0.12
CA LEU A 46 11.71 -9.96 0.04
C LEU A 46 11.74 -9.40 -1.39
N ASP A 47 11.91 -10.23 -2.41
CA ASP A 47 11.90 -9.82 -3.82
C ASP A 47 10.57 -9.12 -4.19
N VAL A 48 9.44 -9.67 -3.74
CA VAL A 48 8.11 -9.07 -3.99
C VAL A 48 7.96 -7.72 -3.28
N LEU A 49 8.47 -7.61 -2.05
CA LEU A 49 8.45 -6.35 -1.30
C LEU A 49 9.35 -5.29 -1.94
N GLU A 50 10.54 -5.68 -2.43
CA GLU A 50 11.45 -4.78 -3.13
C GLU A 50 10.85 -4.31 -4.46
N ALA A 51 10.22 -5.21 -5.22
CA ALA A 51 9.54 -4.88 -6.47
C ALA A 51 8.36 -3.90 -6.25
N ALA A 52 7.60 -4.07 -5.16
CA ALA A 52 6.51 -3.17 -4.80
C ALA A 52 7.01 -1.84 -4.18
N ALA A 53 8.19 -1.84 -3.55
CA ALA A 53 8.81 -0.66 -2.96
C ALA A 53 9.60 0.18 -3.97
N GLN A 54 9.83 -0.34 -5.19
CA GLN A 54 10.29 0.52 -6.27
C GLN A 54 9.29 1.67 -6.39
N PRO A 55 9.74 2.93 -6.22
CA PRO A 55 8.85 4.04 -6.41
C PRO A 55 8.29 3.89 -7.81
N GLU A 56 6.96 3.82 -7.89
CA GLU A 56 6.23 4.30 -9.05
C GLU A 56 6.72 5.73 -9.26
N GLU A 57 7.83 5.89 -9.98
CA GLU A 57 8.19 7.12 -10.64
C GLU A 57 6.94 7.47 -11.44
N GLU A 58 6.16 8.38 -10.86
CA GLU A 58 5.25 9.20 -11.59
C GLU A 58 3.99 8.52 -12.13
N ARG A 59 3.27 7.76 -11.29
CA ARG A 59 1.80 7.90 -11.31
C ARG A 59 1.42 9.24 -10.66
N VAL A 60 1.85 10.31 -11.32
CA VAL A 60 1.09 11.56 -11.33
C VAL A 60 -0.32 11.13 -11.64
N ILE A 61 -1.21 11.37 -10.70
CA ILE A 61 -2.64 11.31 -10.91
C ILE A 61 -2.91 12.44 -11.91
N ARG A 62 -2.62 12.20 -13.20
CA ARG A 62 -2.97 13.13 -14.27
C ARG A 62 -4.48 13.13 -14.27
N SER A 63 -5.06 14.28 -13.93
CA SER A 63 -6.49 14.53 -14.05
C SER A 63 -7.01 13.90 -15.34
N VAL A 64 -8.01 13.03 -15.24
CA VAL A 64 -8.72 12.53 -16.41
C VAL A 64 -9.52 13.70 -16.98
N SER A 65 -8.85 14.50 -17.80
CA SER A 65 -9.48 15.53 -18.66
C SER A 65 -9.61 15.04 -20.11
N GLY A 66 -9.33 13.76 -20.35
CA GLY A 66 -9.62 13.10 -21.61
C GLY A 66 -11.10 12.76 -21.72
N PHE A 67 -11.95 13.78 -21.90
CA PHE A 67 -13.20 13.57 -22.62
C PHE A 67 -12.79 13.02 -23.99
N HIS A 68 -13.02 11.73 -24.23
CA HIS A 68 -13.09 11.30 -25.61
C HIS A 68 -14.27 12.07 -26.20
N SER A 69 -13.98 12.92 -27.18
CA SER A 69 -15.00 13.34 -28.11
C SER A 69 -15.28 12.10 -28.94
N VAL A 70 -16.19 11.23 -28.47
CA VAL A 70 -17.04 10.55 -29.45
C VAL A 70 -17.67 11.67 -30.24
N ASP A 71 -17.48 11.61 -31.55
CA ASP A 71 -18.11 12.50 -32.50
C ASP A 71 -19.55 12.71 -32.06
N SER A 72 -19.81 13.91 -31.53
CA SER A 72 -21.14 14.25 -31.04
C SER A 72 -22.01 14.29 -32.28
N ALA A 73 -22.96 13.37 -32.39
CA ALA A 73 -24.00 13.46 -33.41
C ALA A 73 -24.58 14.88 -33.39
N PRO A 74 -24.79 15.51 -34.55
CA PRO A 74 -25.14 16.91 -34.62
C PRO A 74 -26.57 17.10 -34.11
N GLY A 75 -26.69 17.52 -32.84
CA GLY A 75 -27.94 17.94 -32.26
C GLY A 75 -28.10 17.46 -30.82
N GLU A 76 -27.70 18.33 -29.88
CA GLU A 76 -28.36 18.63 -28.60
C GLU A 76 -27.32 19.05 -27.56
N GLN A 77 -26.95 20.33 -27.61
CA GLN A 77 -26.34 21.01 -26.47
C GLN A 77 -27.40 21.22 -25.38
N GLY A 78 -27.69 20.16 -24.63
CA GLY A 78 -28.42 20.28 -23.38
C GLY A 78 -27.66 21.21 -22.44
N ARG A 79 -28.25 22.36 -22.10
CA ARG A 79 -27.76 23.26 -21.05
C ARG A 79 -27.74 22.49 -19.74
N PHE A 80 -26.61 21.93 -19.36
CA PHE A 80 -26.44 21.38 -18.02
C PHE A 80 -26.41 22.55 -17.03
N GLY A 81 -27.55 22.77 -16.37
CA GLY A 81 -27.74 23.75 -15.31
C GLY A 81 -27.02 23.36 -14.02
N LEU A 82 -25.70 23.23 -14.08
CA LEU A 82 -24.87 22.91 -12.92
C LEU A 82 -24.32 24.21 -12.32
N ALA A 83 -25.08 24.79 -11.40
CA ALA A 83 -24.62 25.90 -10.56
C ALA A 83 -24.14 25.34 -9.21
N ALA A 84 -22.83 25.27 -9.00
CA ALA A 84 -22.27 25.03 -7.68
C ALA A 84 -22.33 26.33 -6.86
N ARG A 85 -23.34 26.48 -6.00
CA ARG A 85 -23.36 27.56 -5.00
C ARG A 85 -22.66 27.09 -3.74
N HIS A 86 -21.43 27.53 -3.56
CA HIS A 86 -20.75 27.47 -2.27
C HIS A 86 -21.12 28.75 -1.48
N ARG A 87 -21.81 28.59 -0.34
CA ARG A 87 -21.95 29.65 0.67
C ARG A 87 -21.71 29.05 2.05
N GLU A 88 -20.90 29.75 2.82
CA GLU A 88 -20.11 29.27 3.95
C GLU A 88 -20.94 28.77 5.15
N PRO A 89 -20.43 27.79 5.91
CA PRO A 89 -21.12 27.22 7.05
C PRO A 89 -20.96 28.12 8.28
N GLY A 90 -22.05 28.81 8.64
CA GLY A 90 -22.37 29.18 10.02
C GLY A 90 -21.69 30.42 10.61
N ALA A 91 -22.52 31.35 11.09
CA ALA A 91 -22.45 31.93 12.44
C ALA A 91 -23.51 33.04 12.60
N PRO A 92 -23.93 33.35 13.83
CA PRO A 92 -24.55 32.50 14.85
C PRO A 92 -26.08 32.58 14.87
#